data_AF-A0A150HM24-F1
#
_entry.id   AF-A0A150HM24-F1
#
_cell.length_a   1.000
_cell.length_b   1.000
_cell.length_c   1.000
_cell.angle_alpha   90.00
_cell.angle_beta   90.00
_cell.angle_gamma   90.00
#
_symmetry.space_group_name_H-M   'P 1'
#
loop_
_entity.id
_entity.type
_entity.pdbx_description
1 polymer ?
#
loop_
_entity_poly.entity_id
_entity_poly.type
_entity_poly.pdbx_seq_one_letter_code
_entity_poly.pdbx_strand_id
1 'polypeptide(L)'
;MSENKKYKRVSFEDQISLLLFACYATDPFSIADVREAVFDYHRSTVYSLLNEHVKSGFLERVEGTRYKATQYAKDIMNVKGELVA
;
A
#
# COMPACT_ATOMS: atom_id res chain seq x y z
N MET A 1 -6.30 33.48 -13.04
CA MET A 1 -5.95 32.91 -11.71
C MET A 1 -5.38 31.53 -11.96
N SER A 2 -4.06 31.38 -11.98
CA SER A 2 -3.44 30.06 -12.13
C SER A 2 -3.61 29.32 -10.80
N GLU A 3 -4.53 28.36 -10.75
CA GLU A 3 -4.63 27.44 -9.62
C GLU A 3 -3.29 26.74 -9.48
N ASN A 4 -2.58 27.07 -8.42
CA ASN A 4 -1.37 26.39 -8.01
C ASN A 4 -1.82 24.99 -7.59
N LYS A 5 -1.78 24.02 -8.51
CA LYS A 5 -2.10 22.60 -8.24
C LYS A 5 -1.16 22.14 -7.13
N LYS A 6 -1.61 22.23 -5.88
CA LYS A 6 -0.88 21.68 -4.73
C LYS A 6 -0.84 20.18 -4.96
N TYR A 7 0.29 19.66 -5.39
CA TYR A 7 0.54 18.22 -5.45
C TYR A 7 0.33 17.68 -4.03
N LYS A 8 -0.77 16.95 -3.81
CA LYS A 8 -1.05 16.31 -2.53
C LYS A 8 0.08 15.32 -2.27
N ARG A 9 0.87 15.57 -1.23
CA ARG A 9 1.95 14.68 -0.81
C ARG A 9 1.33 13.46 -0.14
N VAL A 10 1.92 12.29 -0.37
CA VAL A 10 1.56 11.07 0.35
C VAL A 10 1.82 11.30 1.84
N SER A 11 0.78 11.17 2.64
CA SER A 11 0.86 11.32 4.10
C SER A 11 1.29 10.00 4.76
N PHE A 12 1.65 10.06 6.04
CA PHE A 12 1.87 8.85 6.84
C PHE A 12 0.60 8.01 6.94
N GLU A 13 -0.57 8.65 7.07
CA GLU A 13 -1.87 7.95 7.10
C GLU A 13 -2.15 7.20 5.80
N ASP A 14 -1.79 7.78 4.65
CA ASP A 14 -1.91 7.09 3.36
C ASP A 14 -1.03 5.82 3.32
N GLN A 15 0.20 5.89 3.85
CA GLN A 15 1.13 4.76 3.92
C GLN A 15 0.57 3.63 4.78
N ILE A 16 0.04 3.97 5.97
CA ILE A 16 -0.55 2.99 6.88
C ILE A 16 -1.84 2.41 6.29
N SER A 17 -2.68 3.23 5.67
CA SER A 17 -3.93 2.78 5.02
C SER A 17 -3.65 1.79 3.90
N LEU A 18 -2.60 2.03 3.10
CA LEU A 18 -2.15 1.11 2.06
C LEU A 18 -1.68 -0.22 2.65
N LEU A 19 -0.84 -0.19 3.69
CA LEU A 19 -0.34 -1.40 4.33
C LEU A 19 -1.46 -2.21 4.97
N LEU A 20 -2.43 -1.54 5.60
CA LEU A 20 -3.62 -2.17 6.17
C LEU A 20 -4.42 -2.89 5.08
N PHE A 21 -4.75 -2.18 4.00
CA PHE A 21 -5.42 -2.77 2.83
C PHE A 21 -4.67 -4.00 2.32
N ALA A 22 -3.36 -3.89 2.12
CA ALA A 22 -2.53 -4.96 1.59
C ALA A 22 -2.49 -6.19 2.51
N CYS A 23 -2.50 -5.97 3.83
CA CYS A 23 -2.48 -7.03 4.83
C CYS A 23 -3.77 -7.84 4.89
N TYR A 24 -4.91 -7.19 4.65
CA TYR A 24 -6.23 -7.83 4.63
C TYR A 24 -6.64 -8.36 3.25
N ALA A 25 -5.92 -7.99 2.19
CA ALA A 25 -6.18 -8.54 0.85
C ALA A 25 -5.98 -10.06 0.83
N THR A 26 -7.02 -10.80 0.40
CA THR A 26 -6.98 -12.26 0.27
C THR A 26 -6.22 -12.71 -0.97
N ASP A 27 -6.19 -11.88 -2.01
CA ASP A 27 -5.59 -12.14 -3.31
C ASP A 27 -4.59 -11.04 -3.69
N PRO A 28 -3.62 -11.32 -4.59
CA PRO A 28 -2.70 -10.29 -5.08
C PRO A 28 -3.44 -9.11 -5.72
N PHE A 29 -3.13 -7.90 -5.26
CA PHE A 29 -3.79 -6.66 -5.66
C PHE A 29 -2.93 -5.87 -6.66
N SER A 30 -3.58 -4.96 -7.38
CA SER A 30 -3.00 -4.10 -8.41
C SER A 30 -3.03 -2.63 -8.00
N ILE A 31 -2.43 -1.79 -8.83
CA ILE A 31 -2.51 -0.33 -8.67
C ILE A 31 -3.97 0.16 -8.78
N ALA A 32 -4.81 -0.51 -9.58
CA ALA A 32 -6.22 -0.12 -9.72
C ALA A 32 -6.99 -0.36 -8.42
N ASP A 33 -6.79 -1.52 -7.81
CA ASP A 33 -7.44 -1.89 -6.54
C ASP A 33 -7.08 -0.92 -5.41
N VAL A 34 -5.82 -0.50 -5.33
CA VAL A 34 -5.37 0.51 -4.35
C VAL A 34 -6.05 1.85 -4.59
N ARG A 35 -6.20 2.25 -5.86
CA ARG A 35 -6.82 3.53 -6.20
C ARG A 35 -8.31 3.57 -5.87
N GLU A 36 -8.97 2.43 -6.04
CA GLU A 36 -10.39 2.27 -5.72
C GLU A 36 -10.64 2.18 -4.21
N ALA A 37 -9.82 1.41 -3.49
CA ALA A 37 -10.09 1.07 -2.09
C ALA A 37 -9.41 1.97 -1.06
N VAL A 38 -8.32 2.68 -1.42
CA VAL A 38 -7.48 3.41 -0.46
C VAL A 38 -7.44 4.91 -0.74
N PHE A 39 -7.00 5.32 -1.94
CA PHE A 39 -6.88 6.75 -2.30
C PHE A 39 -6.82 6.98 -3.81
N ASP A 40 -7.32 8.13 -4.28
CA ASP A 40 -7.23 8.49 -5.70
C ASP A 40 -5.97 9.30 -6.05
N TYR A 41 -4.79 8.71 -5.84
CA TYR A 41 -3.54 9.26 -6.37
C TYR A 41 -3.30 8.84 -7.82
N HIS A 42 -2.46 9.62 -8.52
CA HIS A 42 -2.03 9.25 -9.87
C HIS A 42 -1.30 7.90 -9.87
N ARG A 43 -1.50 7.11 -10.94
CA ARG A 43 -0.95 5.74 -11.08
C ARG A 43 0.56 5.66 -10.80
N SER A 44 1.33 6.66 -11.25
CA SER A 44 2.78 6.70 -11.01
C SER A 44 3.14 6.89 -9.54
N THR A 45 2.38 7.69 -8.80
CA THR A 45 2.57 7.88 -7.35
C THR A 45 2.30 6.58 -6.60
N VAL A 46 1.19 5.90 -6.92
CA VAL A 46 0.85 4.61 -6.31
C VAL A 46 1.91 3.56 -6.65
N TYR A 47 2.38 3.53 -7.89
CA TYR A 47 3.46 2.62 -8.29
C TYR A 47 4.76 2.85 -7.51
N SER A 48 5.19 4.11 -7.37
CA SER A 48 6.38 4.46 -6.57
C SER A 48 6.22 4.04 -5.13
N LEU A 49 5.05 4.30 -4.53
CA LEU A 49 4.73 3.94 -3.15
C LEU A 49 4.78 2.41 -2.93
N LEU A 50 4.16 1.64 -3.82
CA LEU A 50 4.21 0.18 -3.77
C LEU A 50 5.64 -0.34 -3.89
N ASN A 51 6.47 0.27 -4.74
CA ASN A 51 7.88 -0.10 -4.87
C ASN A 51 8.70 0.24 -3.64
N GLU A 52 8.41 1.34 -2.94
CA GLU A 52 9.06 1.67 -1.67
C GLU A 52 8.75 0.61 -0.62
N HIS A 53 7.48 0.21 -0.49
CA HIS A 53 7.11 -0.87 0.44
C HIS A 53 7.71 -2.23 0.05
N VAL A 54 7.88 -2.52 -1.24
CA VAL A 54 8.62 -3.72 -1.69
C VAL A 54 10.09 -3.65 -1.26
N LYS A 55 10.75 -2.50 -1.45
CA LYS A 55 12.15 -2.31 -1.01
C LYS A 55 12.30 -2.43 0.52
N SER A 56 11.30 -1.97 1.27
CA SER A 56 11.26 -2.09 2.72
C SER A 56 10.83 -3.47 3.23
N GLY A 57 10.49 -4.42 2.35
CA GLY A 57 10.11 -5.78 2.72
C GLY A 57 8.67 -5.96 3.22
N PHE A 58 7.83 -4.93 3.13
CA PHE A 58 6.43 -5.03 3.54
C PHE A 58 5.54 -5.66 2.46
N LEU A 59 5.88 -5.44 1.19
CA LEU A 59 5.20 -6.03 0.05
C LEU A 59 6.15 -6.89 -0.77
N GLU A 60 5.59 -7.83 -1.52
CA GLU A 60 6.31 -8.59 -2.54
C GLU A 60 5.53 -8.56 -3.86
N ARG A 61 6.27 -8.63 -4.98
CA ARG A 61 5.69 -8.77 -6.32
C ARG A 61 5.46 -10.24 -6.60
N VAL A 62 4.26 -10.58 -7.06
CA VAL A 62 3.88 -11.97 -7.29
C VAL A 62 4.03 -12.31 -8.76
N GLU A 63 3.24 -11.65 -9.61
CA GLU A 63 3.25 -11.83 -11.07
C GLU A 63 2.89 -10.52 -11.76
N GLY A 64 3.64 -10.16 -12.81
CA GLY A 64 3.44 -8.93 -13.57
C GLY A 64 3.45 -7.67 -12.71
N THR A 65 2.27 -7.03 -12.58
CA THR A 65 2.09 -5.76 -11.85
C THR A 65 1.25 -5.92 -10.57
N ARG A 66 1.15 -7.15 -10.04
CA ARG A 66 0.41 -7.45 -8.80
C ARG A 66 1.33 -7.60 -7.60
N TYR A 67 0.80 -7.26 -6.44
CA TYR A 67 1.48 -7.17 -5.16
C TYR A 67 0.72 -7.96 -4.10
N LYS A 68 1.43 -8.46 -3.09
CA LYS A 68 0.83 -8.98 -1.85
C LYS A 68 1.63 -8.54 -0.64
N ALA A 69 0.99 -8.48 0.52
CA ALA A 69 1.70 -8.25 1.78
C ALA A 69 2.54 -9.47 2.17
N THR A 70 3.77 -9.21 2.65
CA THR A 70 4.62 -10.25 3.22
C THR A 70 4.08 -10.69 4.58
N GLN A 71 4.55 -11.85 5.07
CA GLN A 71 4.20 -12.28 6.43
C GLN A 71 4.70 -11.28 7.48
N TYR A 72 5.91 -10.71 7.27
CA TYR A 72 6.47 -9.65 8.12
C TYR A 72 5.54 -8.45 8.27
N ALA A 73 4.94 -7.96 7.17
CA ALA A 73 3.98 -6.86 7.23
C ALA A 73 2.73 -7.24 8.04
N LYS A 74 2.20 -8.44 7.84
CA LYS A 74 1.01 -8.93 8.56
C LYS A 74 1.25 -9.07 10.06
N ASP A 75 2.45 -9.50 10.44
CA ASP A 75 2.84 -9.65 11.84
C ASP A 75 2.97 -8.27 12.53
N ILE A 76 3.62 -7.30 11.87
CA ILE A 76 3.74 -5.92 12.40
C ILE A 76 2.37 -5.25 12.55
N MET A 77 1.50 -5.44 11.57
CA MET A 77 0.15 -4.87 11.59
C MET A 77 -0.80 -5.63 12.52
N ASN A 78 -0.31 -6.68 13.21
CA ASN A 78 -1.08 -7.55 14.11
C ASN A 78 -2.41 -8.01 13.50
N VAL A 79 -2.40 -8.44 12.24
CA VAL A 79 -3.62 -8.80 11.49
C VAL A 79 -4.37 -9.97 12.14
N LYS A 80 -3.67 -10.83 12.87
CA LYS A 80 -4.26 -11.95 13.62
C LYS A 80 -4.84 -11.55 14.97
N GLY A 81 -4.52 -10.37 15.49
CA GLY A 81 -4.95 -9.92 16.81
C GLY A 81 -4.33 -10.71 17.97
N GLU A 82 -3.24 -11.45 17.72
CA GLU A 82 -2.57 -12.28 18.71
C GLU A 82 -1.43 -11.47 19.34
N LEU A 83 -1.62 -11.04 20.60
CA LEU A 83 -0.52 -10.50 21.39
C LEU A 83 0.36 -11.68 21.81
N VAL A 84 1.52 -11.84 21.17
CA VAL A 84 2.55 -12.77 21.65
C VAL A 84 3.16 -12.13 22.90
N ALA A 85 2.82 -12.68 24.05
CA ALA A 85 3.33 -12.26 25.36
C ALA A 85 4.79 -12.66 25.60
#